data_AF-A0A146G7U9-F1
#
_entry.id   AF-A0A146G7U9-F1
#
_cell.length_a   1.000
_cell.length_b   1.000
_cell.length_c   1.000
_cell.angle_alpha   90.00
_cell.angle_beta   90.00
_cell.angle_gamma   90.00
#
_symmetry.space_group_name_H-M   'P 1'
#
loop_
_entity.id
_entity.type
_entity.pdbx_description
1 polymer ?
#
loop_
_entity_poly.entity_id
_entity_poly.type
_entity_poly.pdbx_seq_one_letter_code
_entity_poly.pdbx_strand_id
1 'polypeptide(L)'
;MNFQIRHRGFSLVEVLAAVAIIGIITFLAIPNLIRIKEDSEKNLAMARAESLNMAMATYVQAAGQSAATANWTGATTDDQRYIQLAPYLAFAPDTLDNYMPLGYTVTFPATLVPLSKATLKGPGNAAIAY
;
A
#
# COMPACT_ATOMS: atom_id res chain seq x y z
N MET A 1 21.51 41.12 -45.25
CA MET A 1 21.84 41.49 -43.85
C MET A 1 21.90 40.19 -43.06
N ASN A 2 23.10 39.74 -42.68
CA ASN A 2 23.26 38.51 -41.90
C ASN A 2 23.01 38.81 -40.42
N PHE A 3 21.95 38.24 -39.85
CA PHE A 3 21.70 38.26 -38.41
C PHE A 3 22.67 37.28 -37.75
N GLN A 4 23.73 37.80 -37.10
CA GLN A 4 24.55 36.98 -36.22
C GLN A 4 23.81 36.73 -34.91
N ILE A 5 23.38 35.50 -34.70
CA ILE A 5 22.76 35.05 -33.46
C ILE A 5 23.86 35.00 -32.39
N ARG A 6 23.83 35.92 -31.42
CA ARG A 6 24.76 35.95 -30.29
C ARG A 6 24.38 34.84 -29.30
N HIS A 7 25.20 33.79 -29.22
CA HIS A 7 25.05 32.76 -28.19
C HIS A 7 25.42 33.36 -26.82
N ARG A 8 24.42 33.55 -25.95
CA ARG A 8 24.62 33.90 -24.54
C ARG A 8 24.76 32.60 -23.74
N GLY A 9 25.95 32.31 -23.23
CA GLY A 9 26.18 31.20 -22.31
C GLY A 9 25.84 31.58 -20.88
N PHE A 10 25.49 30.59 -20.05
CA PHE A 10 25.34 30.77 -18.60
C PHE A 10 26.68 31.10 -17.95
N SER A 11 26.68 32.01 -16.96
CA SER A 11 27.85 32.21 -16.11
C SER A 11 28.02 31.03 -15.15
N LEU A 12 29.27 30.63 -14.89
CA LEU A 12 29.61 29.60 -13.90
C LEU A 12 29.02 29.96 -12.52
N VAL A 13 29.05 31.24 -12.15
CA VAL A 13 28.53 31.72 -10.87
C VAL A 13 27.01 31.56 -10.78
N GLU A 14 26.28 31.78 -11.87
CA GLU A 14 24.82 31.62 -11.90
C GLU A 14 24.42 30.16 -11.70
N VAL A 15 25.12 29.23 -12.35
CA VAL A 15 24.87 27.79 -12.19
C VAL A 15 25.23 27.33 -10.77
N LEU A 16 26.35 27.79 -10.21
CA LEU A 16 26.75 27.45 -8.84
C LEU A 16 25.75 27.93 -7.79
N ALA A 17 25.29 29.18 -7.89
CA ALA A 17 24.30 29.73 -6.97
C ALA A 17 22.97 28.96 -7.05
N ALA A 18 22.52 28.62 -8.27
CA ALA A 18 21.31 27.83 -8.47
C ALA A 18 21.40 26.43 -7.85
N VAL A 19 22.50 25.71 -8.08
CA VAL A 19 22.71 24.37 -7.51
C VAL A 19 22.82 24.43 -5.99
N ALA A 20 23.46 25.47 -5.42
CA ALA A 20 23.55 25.64 -3.98
C ALA A 20 22.17 25.82 -3.32
N ILE A 21 21.29 26.66 -3.90
CA ILE A 21 19.93 26.89 -3.37
C ILE A 21 19.09 25.62 -3.49
N ILE A 22 19.11 24.94 -4.65
CA ILE A 22 18.37 23.68 -4.86
C ILE A 22 18.88 22.62 -3.88
N GLY A 23 20.19 22.56 -3.64
CA GLY A 23 20.81 21.64 -2.67
C GLY A 23 20.28 21.83 -1.25
N ILE A 24 20.19 23.08 -0.78
CA ILE A 24 19.65 23.40 0.56
C ILE A 24 18.17 23.00 0.66
N ILE A 25 17.35 23.36 -0.34
CA ILE A 25 15.92 23.02 -0.36
C ILE A 25 15.74 21.50 -0.34
N THR A 26 16.47 20.79 -1.19
CA THR A 26 16.38 19.34 -1.34
C THR A 26 16.81 18.62 -0.07
N PHE A 27 17.87 19.11 0.59
CA PHE A 27 18.34 18.57 1.87
C PHE A 27 17.27 18.66 2.97
N LEU A 28 16.53 19.77 3.03
CA LEU A 28 15.44 19.93 4.01
C LEU A 28 14.18 19.14 3.61
N ALA A 29 13.89 19.04 2.31
CA ALA A 29 12.64 18.46 1.82
C ALA A 29 12.65 16.93 1.75
N ILE A 30 13.73 16.31 1.26
CA ILE A 30 13.83 14.84 1.08
C ILE A 30 13.44 14.05 2.34
N PRO A 31 13.98 14.33 3.55
CA PRO A 31 13.65 13.51 4.71
C PRO A 31 12.16 13.57 5.06
N ASN A 32 11.54 14.74 4.89
CA ASN A 32 10.10 14.88 5.12
C ASN A 32 9.27 14.14 4.05
N LEU A 33 9.69 14.20 2.78
CA LEU A 33 9.03 13.48 1.70
C LEU A 33 9.07 11.97 1.89
N ILE A 34 10.19 11.42 2.35
CA ILE A 34 10.32 9.99 2.65
C ILE A 34 9.34 9.59 3.76
N ARG A 35 9.28 10.36 4.85
CA ARG A 35 8.33 10.10 5.96
C ARG A 35 6.89 10.15 5.50
N ILE A 36 6.50 11.16 4.71
CA ILE A 36 5.14 11.28 4.18
C ILE A 36 4.78 10.08 3.30
N LYS A 37 5.72 9.60 2.48
CA LYS A 37 5.52 8.40 1.66
C LYS A 37 5.30 7.16 2.54
N GLU A 38 6.15 6.94 3.54
CA GLU A 38 6.03 5.80 4.46
C GLU A 38 4.71 5.82 5.24
N ASP A 39 4.31 6.98 5.76
CA ASP A 39 3.03 7.17 6.46
C ASP A 39 1.84 6.94 5.52
N SER A 40 1.94 7.37 4.26
CA SER A 40 0.90 7.14 3.25
C SER A 40 0.78 5.66 2.89
N GLU A 41 1.89 4.95 2.72
CA GLU A 41 1.91 3.51 2.46
C GLU A 41 1.32 2.73 3.66
N LYS A 42 1.64 3.14 4.89
CA LYS A 42 1.05 2.56 6.10
C LYS A 42 -0.45 2.77 6.16
N ASN A 43 -0.92 3.99 5.92
CA ASN A 43 -2.34 4.32 5.93
C ASN A 43 -3.11 3.56 4.83
N LEU A 44 -2.51 3.42 3.64
CA LEU A 44 -3.06 2.59 2.57
C LEU A 44 -3.16 1.12 3.00
N ALA A 45 -2.14 0.57 3.64
CA ALA A 45 -2.15 -0.80 4.14
C ALA A 45 -3.28 -1.02 5.17
N MET A 46 -3.47 -0.07 6.09
CA MET A 46 -4.56 -0.10 7.07
C MET A 46 -5.93 -0.08 6.40
N ALA A 47 -6.15 0.82 5.46
CA ALA A 47 -7.42 0.92 4.71
C ALA A 47 -7.72 -0.34 3.89
N ARG A 48 -6.68 -0.95 3.28
CA ARG A 48 -6.79 -2.21 2.54
C ARG A 48 -7.14 -3.37 3.47
N ALA A 49 -6.51 -3.44 4.64
CA ALA A 49 -6.81 -4.45 5.66
C ALA A 49 -8.23 -4.29 6.24
N GLU A 50 -8.72 -3.06 6.43
CA GLU A 50 -10.10 -2.81 6.82
C GLU A 50 -11.10 -3.23 5.74
N SER A 51 -10.77 -2.95 4.47
CA SER A 51 -11.57 -3.41 3.32
C SER A 51 -11.65 -4.95 3.27
N LEU A 52 -10.56 -5.65 3.61
CA LEU A 52 -10.56 -7.11 3.74
C LEU A 52 -11.47 -7.59 4.88
N ASN A 53 -11.47 -6.91 6.03
CA ASN A 53 -12.37 -7.24 7.14
C ASN A 53 -13.84 -7.07 6.74
N MET A 54 -14.17 -5.99 6.03
CA MET A 54 -15.50 -5.79 5.50
C MET A 54 -15.87 -6.85 4.46
N ALA A 55 -14.94 -7.23 3.58
CA ALA A 55 -15.15 -8.32 2.62
C ALA A 55 -15.40 -9.67 3.32
N MET A 56 -14.72 -9.97 4.43
CA MET A 56 -15.01 -11.17 5.23
C MET A 56 -16.46 -11.15 5.76
N ALA A 57 -16.91 -10.02 6.29
CA ALA A 57 -18.28 -9.88 6.78
C ALA A 57 -19.32 -10.03 5.65
N THR A 58 -19.07 -9.43 4.48
CA THR A 58 -19.93 -9.56 3.30
C THR A 58 -19.92 -10.98 2.75
N TYR A 59 -18.77 -11.64 2.71
CA TYR A 59 -18.63 -13.03 2.28
C TYR A 59 -19.48 -13.98 3.15
N VAL A 60 -19.43 -13.83 4.47
CA VAL A 60 -20.26 -14.62 5.39
C VAL A 60 -21.76 -14.40 5.13
N GLN A 61 -22.15 -13.15 4.85
CA GLN A 61 -23.55 -12.81 4.53
C GLN A 61 -23.99 -13.37 3.17
N ALA A 62 -23.13 -13.33 2.15
CA ALA A 62 -23.46 -13.73 0.79
C ALA A 62 -23.43 -15.26 0.60
N ALA A 63 -22.41 -15.95 1.13
CA ALA A 63 -22.28 -17.40 1.01
C ALA A 63 -23.10 -18.16 2.07
N GLY A 64 -23.51 -17.48 3.13
CA GLY A 64 -24.14 -18.09 4.30
C GLY A 64 -23.08 -18.71 5.24
N GLN A 65 -23.33 -18.61 6.54
CA GLN A 65 -22.34 -18.90 7.59
C GLN A 65 -21.70 -20.29 7.49
N SER A 66 -22.49 -21.34 7.25
CA SER A 66 -22.00 -22.72 7.20
C SER A 66 -21.07 -22.96 6.00
N ALA A 67 -21.49 -22.57 4.80
CA ALA A 67 -20.70 -22.72 3.58
C ALA A 67 -19.46 -21.82 3.61
N ALA A 68 -19.60 -20.58 4.07
CA ALA A 68 -18.49 -19.65 4.22
C ALA A 68 -17.40 -20.23 5.13
N THR A 69 -17.81 -20.78 6.28
CA THR A 69 -16.89 -21.41 7.24
C THR A 69 -16.22 -22.65 6.65
N ALA A 70 -16.96 -23.54 6.00
CA ALA A 70 -16.41 -24.75 5.39
C ALA A 70 -15.35 -24.43 4.33
N ASN A 71 -15.66 -23.50 3.41
CA ASN A 71 -14.73 -23.04 2.37
C ASN A 71 -13.51 -22.34 2.97
N TRP A 72 -13.69 -21.55 4.03
CA TRP A 72 -12.61 -20.85 4.70
C TRP A 72 -11.64 -21.81 5.41
N THR A 73 -12.18 -22.83 6.09
CA THR A 73 -11.37 -23.88 6.73
C THR A 73 -10.67 -24.75 5.69
N GLY A 74 -11.27 -24.93 4.51
CA GLY A 74 -10.63 -25.60 3.37
C GLY A 74 -9.48 -24.81 2.75
N ALA A 75 -9.43 -23.49 2.94
CA ALA A 75 -8.34 -22.63 2.49
C ALA A 75 -7.20 -22.62 3.53
N THR A 76 -6.08 -23.25 3.18
CA THR A 76 -4.92 -23.43 4.06
C THR A 76 -3.92 -22.28 3.98
N THR A 77 -3.96 -21.47 2.92
CA THR A 77 -3.12 -20.28 2.76
C THR A 77 -3.95 -19.00 2.77
N ASP A 78 -3.31 -17.89 3.14
CA ASP A 78 -3.95 -16.57 3.11
C ASP A 78 -4.34 -16.16 1.68
N ASP A 79 -3.57 -16.56 0.67
CA ASP A 79 -3.89 -16.33 -0.75
C ASP A 79 -5.17 -17.05 -1.16
N GLN A 80 -5.37 -18.30 -0.71
CA GLN A 80 -6.62 -19.03 -0.98
C GLN A 80 -7.83 -18.38 -0.30
N ARG A 81 -7.65 -17.86 0.92
CA ARG A 81 -8.69 -17.10 1.62
C ARG A 81 -8.99 -15.79 0.91
N TYR A 82 -7.96 -15.11 0.42
CA TYR A 82 -8.09 -13.89 -0.36
C TYR A 82 -8.91 -14.09 -1.63
N ILE A 83 -8.71 -15.20 -2.36
CA ILE A 83 -9.51 -15.55 -3.55
C ILE A 83 -11.02 -15.62 -3.22
N GLN A 84 -11.39 -16.10 -2.03
CA GLN A 84 -12.79 -16.13 -1.59
C GLN A 84 -13.34 -14.71 -1.33
N LEU A 85 -12.49 -13.77 -0.94
CA LEU A 85 -12.85 -12.39 -0.63
C LEU A 85 -12.81 -11.46 -1.85
N ALA A 86 -12.00 -11.79 -2.86
CA ALA A 86 -11.78 -10.96 -4.04
C ALA A 86 -13.07 -10.49 -4.74
N PRO A 87 -14.14 -11.30 -4.88
CA PRO A 87 -15.41 -10.86 -5.46
C PRO A 87 -16.12 -9.74 -4.68
N TYR A 88 -15.79 -9.58 -3.39
CA TYR A 88 -16.40 -8.60 -2.48
C TYR A 88 -15.53 -7.35 -2.30
N LEU A 89 -14.43 -7.24 -3.05
CA LEU A 89 -13.51 -6.11 -3.03
C LEU A 89 -13.58 -5.37 -4.37
N ALA A 90 -13.55 -4.04 -4.31
CA ALA A 90 -13.50 -3.23 -5.52
C ALA A 90 -12.11 -3.31 -6.16
N PHE A 91 -12.05 -3.70 -7.44
CA PHE A 91 -10.81 -3.78 -8.24
C PHE A 91 -9.72 -4.64 -7.57
N ALA A 92 -10.09 -5.81 -7.07
CA ALA A 92 -9.14 -6.75 -6.48
C ALA A 92 -8.18 -7.33 -7.55
N PRO A 93 -6.85 -7.28 -7.33
CA PRO A 93 -5.88 -8.04 -8.11
C PRO A 93 -5.98 -9.54 -7.80
N ASP A 94 -5.21 -10.35 -8.54
CA ASP A 94 -5.32 -11.82 -8.47
C ASP A 94 -4.74 -12.44 -7.19
N THR A 95 -3.85 -11.74 -6.48
CA THR A 95 -3.13 -12.26 -5.30
C THR A 95 -3.13 -11.27 -4.14
N LEU A 96 -3.01 -11.79 -2.91
CA LEU A 96 -2.97 -10.95 -1.71
C LEU A 96 -1.73 -10.06 -1.68
N ASP A 97 -0.60 -10.57 -2.16
CA ASP A 97 0.67 -9.84 -2.24
C ASP A 97 0.56 -8.60 -3.15
N ASN A 98 -0.17 -8.69 -4.26
CA ASN A 98 -0.39 -7.56 -5.15
C ASN A 98 -1.43 -6.57 -4.61
N TYR A 99 -2.30 -7.02 -3.69
CA TYR A 99 -3.30 -6.17 -3.05
C TYR A 99 -2.70 -5.28 -1.96
N MET A 100 -1.66 -5.76 -1.28
CA MET A 100 -0.98 -5.03 -0.20
C MET A 100 0.18 -4.18 -0.73
N PRO A 101 0.45 -3.00 -0.16
CA PRO A 101 1.67 -2.25 -0.46
C PRO A 101 2.93 -3.04 -0.05
N LEU A 102 4.03 -2.79 -0.75
CA LEU A 102 5.28 -3.53 -0.56
C LEU A 102 5.77 -3.48 0.89
N GLY A 103 6.14 -4.65 1.42
CA GLY A 103 6.62 -4.79 2.80
C GLY A 103 5.51 -4.87 3.86
N TYR A 104 4.25 -4.75 3.46
CA TYR A 104 3.10 -5.00 4.32
C TYR A 104 2.48 -6.35 3.99
N THR A 105 2.13 -7.11 5.03
CA THR A 105 1.48 -8.41 4.87
C THR A 105 0.25 -8.50 5.75
N VAL A 106 -0.73 -9.28 5.30
CA VAL A 106 -1.95 -9.56 6.05
C VAL A 106 -2.03 -11.06 6.29
N THR A 107 -2.26 -11.44 7.54
CA THR A 107 -2.57 -12.82 7.91
C THR A 107 -4.02 -12.91 8.33
N PHE A 108 -4.80 -13.76 7.66
CA PHE A 108 -6.20 -13.95 7.99
C PHE A 108 -6.38 -14.87 9.20
N PRO A 109 -7.45 -14.71 9.98
CA PRO A 109 -7.75 -15.63 11.07
C PRO A 109 -8.01 -17.04 10.53
N ALA A 110 -7.55 -18.06 11.26
CA ALA A 110 -7.76 -19.46 10.89
C ALA A 110 -9.24 -19.85 10.86
N THR A 111 -10.06 -19.21 11.70
CA THR A 111 -11.50 -19.39 11.77
C THR A 111 -12.22 -18.12 11.32
N LEU A 112 -13.21 -18.25 10.45
CA LEU A 112 -13.99 -17.11 9.95
C LEU A 112 -15.07 -16.65 10.95
N VAL A 113 -15.53 -17.56 11.81
CA VAL A 113 -16.58 -17.30 12.80
C VAL A 113 -16.04 -17.71 14.19
N PRO A 114 -16.10 -16.84 15.21
CA PRO A 114 -16.57 -15.45 15.15
C PRO A 114 -15.67 -14.57 14.26
N LEU A 115 -16.26 -13.52 13.66
CA LEU A 115 -15.51 -12.57 12.84
C LEU A 115 -14.43 -11.90 13.70
N SER A 116 -13.19 -11.97 13.22
CA SER A 116 -12.03 -11.34 13.85
C SER A 116 -11.22 -10.58 12.80
N LYS A 117 -10.56 -9.50 13.22
CA LYS A 117 -9.75 -8.69 12.30
C LYS A 117 -8.57 -9.50 11.78
N ALA A 118 -8.24 -9.33 10.50
CA ALA A 118 -6.99 -9.85 9.96
C ALA A 118 -5.79 -9.15 10.62
N THR A 119 -4.67 -9.83 10.76
CA THR A 119 -3.46 -9.22 11.35
C THR A 119 -2.66 -8.53 10.27
N LEU A 120 -2.54 -7.20 10.34
CA LEU A 120 -1.68 -6.41 9.48
C LEU A 120 -0.28 -6.34 10.07
N LYS A 121 0.74 -6.61 9.28
CA LYS A 121 2.15 -6.44 9.66
C LYS A 121 2.85 -5.50 8.69
N GLY A 122 3.69 -4.63 9.23
CA GLY A 122 4.48 -3.69 8.44
C GLY A 122 5.89 -4.20 8.08
N PRO A 123 6.69 -3.34 7.42
CA PRO A 123 8.10 -3.62 7.14
C PRO A 123 8.84 -3.88 8.46
N GLY A 124 9.37 -5.09 8.63
CA GLY A 124 9.94 -5.55 9.91
C GLY A 124 9.05 -6.53 10.70
N ASN A 125 7.94 -6.99 10.13
CA ASN A 125 7.06 -8.02 10.69
C ASN A 125 6.38 -7.62 12.03
N ALA A 126 6.37 -6.31 12.33
CA ALA A 126 5.67 -5.76 13.49
C ALA A 126 4.17 -5.63 13.20
N ALA A 127 3.33 -6.07 14.13
CA ALA A 127 1.89 -5.93 14.01
C ALA A 127 1.48 -4.45 14.10
N ILE A 128 0.60 -4.03 13.18
CA ILE A 128 0.04 -2.68 13.14
C ILE A 128 -1.41 -2.78 13.58
N ALA A 129 -1.76 -2.00 14.61
CA ALA A 129 -3.15 -1.84 15.03
C ALA A 129 -3.88 -0.93 14.04
N TYR A 130 -5.08 -1.34 13.65
CA TYR A 130 -6.02 -0.65 12.78
C TYR A 130 -7.44 -1.12 13.11
#